data_AF-Q26243-F1
#
_entry.id   AF-Q26243-F1
#
_cell.length_a   1.000
_cell.length_b   1.000
_cell.length_c   1.000
_cell.angle_alpha   90.00
_cell.angle_beta   90.00
_cell.angle_gamma   90.00
#
_symmetry.space_group_name_H-M   'P 1'
#
loop_
_entity.id
_entity.type
_entity.pdbx_description
1 polymer ?
#
loop_
_entity_poly.entity_id
_entity_poly.type
_entity_poly.pdbx_seq_one_letter_code
_entity_poly.pdbx_strand_id
1 'polypeptide(L)'
;SKESAFVSAARSAGIRYAITRACSRSDLAGCACDKSISKKDWEWNGCSANVNYGIKFCENFLDAREKYSDNSQSLMNLHNNRAGRK
;
A
#
# COMPACT_ATOMS: atom_id res chain seq x y z
N SER A 1 15.37 12.80 -10.31
CA SER A 1 15.19 12.74 -11.78
C SER A 1 13.88 12.02 -12.11
N LYS A 2 13.53 11.85 -13.40
CA LYS A 2 12.34 11.08 -13.81
C LYS A 2 12.45 9.61 -13.39
N GLU A 3 13.65 9.06 -13.46
CA GLU A 3 13.99 7.70 -13.08
C GLU A 3 13.80 7.51 -11.57
N SER A 4 14.24 8.47 -10.75
CA SER A 4 14.01 8.42 -9.30
C SER A 4 12.51 8.43 -8.97
N ALA A 5 11.72 9.23 -9.70
CA ALA A 5 10.28 9.27 -9.50
C ALA A 5 9.61 7.92 -9.82
N PHE A 6 10.01 7.32 -10.94
CA PHE A 6 9.55 5.97 -11.32
C PHE A 6 9.93 4.93 -10.27
N VAL A 7 11.18 4.93 -9.79
CA VAL A 7 11.66 3.98 -8.77
C VAL A 7 10.88 4.11 -7.47
N SER A 8 10.63 5.33 -6.99
CA SER A 8 9.82 5.57 -5.78
C SER A 8 8.39 5.05 -5.94
N ALA A 9 7.75 5.33 -7.09
CA ALA A 9 6.41 4.82 -7.38
C ALA A 9 6.37 3.30 -7.49
N ALA A 10 7.27 2.69 -8.27
CA ALA A 10 7.34 1.24 -8.46
C ALA A 10 7.60 0.50 -7.14
N ARG A 11 8.50 1.03 -6.30
CA ARG A 11 8.77 0.49 -4.96
C ARG A 11 7.53 0.54 -4.06
N SER A 12 6.84 1.67 -4.05
CA SER A 12 5.61 1.87 -3.27
C SER A 12 4.49 0.92 -3.70
N ALA A 13 4.31 0.75 -5.01
CA ALA A 13 3.38 -0.23 -5.59
C ALA A 13 3.73 -1.66 -5.16
N GLY A 14 5.01 -2.03 -5.26
CA GLY A 14 5.51 -3.36 -4.90
C GLY A 14 5.30 -3.70 -3.43
N ILE A 15 5.59 -2.78 -2.51
CA ILE A 15 5.37 -2.98 -1.07
C ILE A 15 3.88 -3.15 -0.78
N ARG A 16 3.03 -2.26 -1.29
CA ARG A 16 1.56 -2.36 -1.14
C ARG A 16 1.05 -3.72 -1.63
N TYR A 17 1.49 -4.17 -2.80
CA TYR A 17 1.11 -5.46 -3.36
C TYR A 17 1.56 -6.64 -2.49
N ALA A 18 2.84 -6.65 -2.10
CA ALA A 18 3.42 -7.74 -1.31
C ALA A 18 2.72 -7.89 0.05
N ILE A 19 2.50 -6.78 0.76
CA ILE A 19 1.82 -6.77 2.06
C ILE A 19 0.37 -7.22 1.91
N THR A 20 -0.36 -6.68 0.92
CA THR A 20 -1.75 -7.08 0.68
C THR A 20 -1.84 -8.58 0.41
N ARG A 21 -0.94 -9.12 -0.41
CA ARG A 21 -0.89 -10.54 -0.76
C ARG A 21 -0.56 -11.43 0.44
N ALA A 22 0.41 -11.02 1.26
CA ALA A 22 0.79 -11.74 2.48
C ALA A 22 -0.37 -11.77 3.49
N CYS A 23 -1.10 -10.65 3.64
CA CYS A 23 -2.31 -10.60 4.46
C CYS A 23 -3.41 -11.54 3.97
N SER A 24 -3.62 -11.66 2.66
CA SER A 24 -4.58 -12.61 2.10
C SER A 24 -4.19 -14.07 2.29
N ARG A 25 -2.91 -14.36 2.52
CA ARG A 25 -2.38 -15.71 2.77
C ARG A 25 -2.26 -16.04 4.25
N SER A 26 -2.53 -15.08 5.13
CA SER A 26 -2.27 -15.18 6.57
C SER A 26 -0.79 -15.39 6.90
N ASP A 27 0.12 -14.95 6.02
CA ASP A 27 1.58 -14.99 6.27
C ASP A 27 2.03 -13.94 7.31
N LEU A 28 1.21 -12.91 7.53
CA LEU A 28 1.47 -11.80 8.45
C LEU A 28 0.42 -11.74 9.56
N ALA A 29 0.89 -11.63 10.80
CA ALA A 29 0.04 -11.34 11.94
C ALA A 29 -0.45 -9.88 11.91
N GLY A 30 -1.67 -9.63 12.42
CA GLY A 30 -2.22 -8.28 12.56
C GLY A 30 -2.93 -7.73 11.32
N CYS A 31 -3.08 -8.53 10.26
CA CYS A 31 -3.98 -8.24 9.15
C CYS A 31 -4.79 -9.48 8.74
N ALA A 32 -5.86 -9.25 8.00
CA ALA A 32 -6.77 -10.29 7.52
C ALA A 32 -7.41 -9.88 6.18
N CYS A 33 -8.07 -10.85 5.55
CA CYS A 33 -8.91 -10.63 4.37
C CYS A 33 -9.93 -9.51 4.60
N ASP A 34 -10.26 -8.79 3.52
CA ASP A 34 -11.31 -7.77 3.58
C ASP A 34 -12.69 -8.43 3.72
N LYS A 35 -13.48 -7.90 4.67
CA LYS A 35 -14.84 -8.36 5.01
C LYS A 35 -15.92 -7.36 4.61
N SER A 36 -15.55 -6.24 3.97
CA SER A 36 -16.48 -5.20 3.55
C SER A 36 -17.48 -5.65 2.48
N ILE A 37 -17.20 -6.78 1.86
CA ILE A 37 -17.92 -7.35 0.76
C ILE A 37 -18.90 -8.41 1.31
N SER A 38 -20.06 -7.96 1.80
CA SER A 38 -21.21 -8.82 2.06
C SER A 38 -22.43 -8.22 1.36
N LYS A 39 -22.69 -8.63 0.11
CA LYS A 39 -23.92 -8.24 -0.60
C LYS A 39 -24.97 -9.34 -0.44
N LYS A 40 -26.24 -8.92 -0.31
CA LYS A 40 -27.38 -9.83 -0.09
C LYS A 40 -27.77 -10.61 -1.35
N ASP A 41 -27.44 -10.09 -2.52
CA ASP A 41 -27.94 -10.63 -3.80
C ASP A 41 -27.03 -11.71 -4.41
N TRP A 42 -25.82 -11.88 -3.88
CA TRP A 42 -24.89 -12.92 -4.32
C TRP A 42 -23.85 -13.24 -3.25
N GLU A 43 -23.48 -14.52 -3.18
CA GLU A 43 -22.56 -15.00 -2.17
C GLU A 43 -21.10 -14.77 -2.60
N TRP A 44 -20.40 -13.96 -1.82
CA TRP A 44 -18.95 -13.85 -1.92
C TRP A 44 -18.29 -14.96 -1.12
N ASN A 45 -17.40 -15.70 -1.78
CA ASN A 45 -16.60 -16.76 -1.16
C ASN A 45 -15.10 -16.48 -1.34
N GLY A 46 -14.29 -17.00 -0.42
CA GLY A 46 -12.84 -16.86 -0.43
C GLY A 46 -12.32 -15.65 0.34
N CYS A 47 -11.06 -15.26 0.06
CA CYS A 47 -10.38 -14.18 0.74
C CYS A 47 -10.26 -12.96 -0.18
N SER A 48 -11.02 -11.90 0.13
CA SER A 48 -10.84 -10.61 -0.55
C SER A 48 -9.53 -9.95 -0.09
N ALA A 49 -8.79 -9.39 -1.04
CA ALA A 49 -7.54 -8.69 -0.77
C ALA A 49 -7.79 -7.41 0.04
N ASN A 50 -7.16 -7.29 1.20
CA ASN A 50 -7.25 -6.08 2.03
C ASN A 50 -6.27 -4.99 1.53
N VAL A 51 -6.59 -4.43 0.37
CA VAL A 51 -5.76 -3.42 -0.31
C VAL A 51 -5.56 -2.17 0.54
N ASN A 52 -6.60 -1.78 1.30
CA ASN A 52 -6.54 -0.61 2.18
C ASN A 52 -5.50 -0.78 3.29
N TYR A 53 -5.38 -1.99 3.85
CA TYR A 53 -4.32 -2.29 4.80
C TYR A 53 -2.93 -2.12 4.16
N GLY A 54 -2.71 -2.69 2.97
CA GLY A 54 -1.44 -2.56 2.24
C GLY A 54 -1.07 -1.10 1.92
N ILE A 55 -2.05 -0.27 1.54
CA ILE A 55 -1.83 1.18 1.31
C ILE A 55 -1.39 1.86 2.60
N LYS A 56 -2.12 1.67 3.70
CA LYS A 56 -1.81 2.30 5.00
C LYS A 56 -0.45 1.87 5.53
N PHE A 57 -0.14 0.57 5.44
CA PHE A 57 1.17 0.06 5.81
C PHE A 57 2.28 0.72 4.97
N CYS A 58 2.13 0.74 3.65
CA CYS A 58 3.12 1.32 2.75
C CYS A 58 3.32 2.83 2.99
N GLU A 59 2.24 3.56 3.25
CA GLU A 59 2.29 4.98 3.61
C GLU A 59 3.07 5.18 4.92
N ASN A 60 2.70 4.46 5.98
CA ASN A 60 3.38 4.59 7.27
C ASN A 60 4.86 4.19 7.18
N PHE A 61 5.20 3.18 6.38
CA PHE A 61 6.56 2.68 6.27
C PHE A 61 7.45 3.58 5.41
N LEU A 62 7.03 3.94 4.20
CA LEU A 62 7.86 4.74 3.29
C LEU A 62 7.86 6.23 3.63
N ASP A 63 6.71 6.78 4.04
CA ASP A 63 6.59 8.22 4.26
C ASP A 63 7.09 8.64 5.65
N ALA A 64 7.34 7.69 6.58
CA ALA A 64 7.90 8.00 7.90
C ALA A 64 9.18 8.82 7.77
N ARG A 65 10.12 8.42 6.89
CA ARG A 65 11.38 9.15 6.70
C ARG A 65 11.18 10.51 6.05
N GLU A 66 10.32 10.58 5.03
CA GLU A 66 10.12 11.80 4.23
C GLU A 66 9.37 12.88 5.04
N LYS A 67 8.60 12.52 6.06
CA LYS A 67 7.89 13.46 6.95
C LYS A 67 8.82 14.24 7.91
N TYR A 68 10.05 13.78 8.14
CA TYR A 68 11.01 14.48 9.01
C TYR A 68 11.83 15.55 8.29
N SER A 69 11.69 15.69 6.97
CA SER A 69 12.43 16.66 6.17
C SER A 69 11.48 17.46 5.30
N ASP A 70 11.44 18.78 5.50
CA ASP A 70 10.59 19.68 4.72
C ASP A 70 11.34 20.28 3.51
N ASN A 71 11.98 19.42 2.72
CA ASN A 71 12.65 19.83 1.48
C ASN A 71 11.87 19.38 0.24
N SER A 72 12.15 20.05 -0.89
CA SER A 72 11.49 19.77 -2.17
C SER A 72 11.62 18.30 -2.61
N GLN A 73 12.74 17.67 -2.29
CA GLN A 73 12.97 16.26 -2.60
C GLN A 73 12.04 15.34 -1.81
N SER A 74 11.79 15.63 -0.53
CA SER A 74 10.91 14.84 0.33
C SER A 74 9.45 14.98 -0.09
N LEU A 75 9.02 16.20 -0.47
CA LEU A 75 7.69 16.43 -1.05
C LEU A 75 7.51 15.67 -2.38
N MET A 76 8.53 15.66 -3.25
CA MET A 76 8.51 14.89 -4.48
C MET A 76 8.44 13.38 -4.20
N ASN A 77 9.21 12.88 -3.23
CA ASN A 77 9.18 11.47 -2.83
C ASN A 77 7.81 11.07 -2.28
N LEU A 78 7.19 11.88 -1.41
CA LEU A 78 5.84 11.67 -0.89
C LEU A 78 4.81 11.59 -2.04
N HIS A 79 4.91 12.50 -3.01
CA HIS A 79 4.05 12.49 -4.19
C HIS A 79 4.22 11.19 -5.01
N ASN A 80 5.46 10.81 -5.31
CA ASN A 80 5.77 9.62 -6.11
C ASN A 80 5.38 8.33 -5.39
N ASN A 81 5.63 8.24 -4.08
CA ASN A 81 5.19 7.10 -3.27
C ASN A 81 3.67 6.99 -3.29
N ARG A 82 2.95 8.12 -3.15
CA ARG A 82 1.49 8.16 -3.23
C ARG A 82 0.98 7.73 -4.60
N ALA A 83 1.63 8.17 -5.68
CA ALA A 83 1.28 7.77 -7.04
C ALA A 83 1.44 6.25 -7.25
N GLY A 84 2.47 5.64 -6.66
CA GLY A 84 2.69 4.20 -6.78
C GLY A 84 1.74 3.31 -5.98
N ARG A 85 1.34 3.73 -4.77
CA ARG A 85 0.51 2.88 -3.89
C ARG A 85 -1.00 2.99 -4.12
N LYS A 86 -1.47 4.02 -4.84
CA LYS A 86 -2.89 4.16 -5.19
C LYS A 86 -3.19 3.27 -6.39
#